data_AF-A0A969R9N0-F1
#
_entry.id   AF-A0A969R9N0-F1
#
_cell.length_a   1.000
_cell.length_b   1.000
_cell.length_c   1.000
_cell.angle_alpha   90.00
_cell.angle_beta   90.00
_cell.angle_gamma   90.00
#
_symmetry.space_group_name_H-M   'P 1'
#
loop_
_entity.id
_entity.type
_entity.pdbx_description
1 polymer ?
#
loop_
_entity_poly.entity_id
_entity_poly.type
_entity_poly.pdbx_seq_one_letter_code
_entity_poly.pdbx_strand_id
1 'polypeptide(L)' 'MRNRLPIGFILLFSLIYIGFGDQFLPSSIGRYSFQARSSIDQVLVGMFPSWRPRTNPNARTQEAVRQTEGDEQKSN' A
#
# COMPACT_ATOMS: atom_id res chain seq x y z
N MET A 1 31.22 -30.75 -4.91
CA MET A 1 31.05 -30.52 -3.46
C MET A 1 29.61 -30.09 -3.23
N ARG A 2 28.81 -30.88 -2.50
CA ARG A 2 27.38 -30.59 -2.27
C ARG A 2 27.25 -29.75 -1.01
N ASN A 3 27.10 -28.44 -1.18
CA ASN A 3 26.90 -27.50 -0.09
C ASN A 3 25.56 -27.81 0.58
N ARG A 4 25.60 -28.52 1.72
CA ARG A 4 24.41 -28.68 2.56
C ARG A 4 24.25 -27.39 3.33
N LEU A 5 23.46 -26.46 2.78
CA LEU A 5 23.04 -25.29 3.53
C LEU A 5 22.29 -25.79 4.77
N PRO A 6 22.78 -25.49 5.99
CA PRO A 6 22.13 -25.96 7.19
C PRO A 6 20.76 -25.30 7.30
N ILE A 7 19.71 -26.12 7.22
CA ILE A 7 18.30 -25.69 7.19
C ILE A 7 17.97 -24.79 8.39
N GLY A 8 18.60 -25.05 9.55
CA GLY A 8 18.47 -24.20 10.73
C GLY A 8 18.92 -22.76 10.53
N PHE A 9 19.99 -22.53 9.75
CA PHE A 9 20.42 -21.18 9.41
C PHE A 9 19.46 -20.51 8.43
N ILE A 10 18.94 -21.24 7.43
CA ILE A 10 17.92 -20.70 6.52
C ILE A 10 16.70 -20.25 7.30
N LEU A 11 16.21 -21.07 8.24
CA LEU A 11 15.08 -20.71 9.09
C LEU A 11 15.38 -19.53 10.01
N LEU A 12 16.57 -19.49 10.62
CA LEU A 12 17.00 -18.39 11.48
C LEU A 12 17.05 -17.07 10.70
N PHE A 13 17.68 -17.07 9.51
CA PHE A 13 17.73 -15.90 8.64
C PHE A 13 16.33 -15.50 8.16
N SER A 14 15.45 -16.47 7.87
CA SER A 14 14.06 -16.19 7.48
C SER A 14 13.28 -15.53 8.61
N LEU A 15 13.43 -16.01 9.85
CA LEU A 15 12.78 -15.44 11.03
C LEU A 15 13.30 -14.04 11.36
N ILE A 16 14.61 -13.82 11.26
CA ILE A 16 15.21 -12.48 11.39
C ILE A 16 14.72 -11.58 10.26
N TYR A 17 14.67 -12.06 9.02
CA TYR A 17 14.19 -11.29 7.87
C TYR A 17 12.70 -10.93 7.98
N ILE A 18 11.85 -11.82 8.49
CA ILE A 18 10.41 -11.55 8.67
C ILE A 18 10.19 -10.63 9.90
N GLY A 19 10.90 -10.88 11.00
CA GLY A 19 10.76 -10.13 12.25
C GLY A 19 11.38 -8.73 12.22
N PHE A 20 12.54 -8.57 11.58
CA PHE A 20 13.20 -7.28 11.37
C PHE A 20 12.84 -6.65 10.01
N GLY A 21 12.24 -7.40 9.09
CA GLY A 21 11.78 -6.90 7.80
C GLY A 21 10.77 -5.78 7.94
N ASP A 22 9.91 -5.82 8.97
CA ASP A 22 8.97 -4.73 9.26
C ASP A 22 9.69 -3.40 9.58
N GLN A 23 10.87 -3.47 10.20
CA GLN A 23 11.72 -2.30 10.48
C GLN A 23 12.53 -1.85 9.26
N PHE A 24 12.76 -2.75 8.30
CA PHE A 24 13.46 -2.48 7.03
C PHE A 24 12.50 -2.11 5.88
N LEU A 25 11.19 -2.15 6.12
CA LEU A 25 10.15 -1.65 5.23
C LEU A 25 9.67 -0.29 5.78
N PRO A 26 10.46 0.79 5.61
CA PRO A 26 10.04 2.12 6.06
C PRO A 26 8.73 2.50 5.36
N SER A 27 8.03 3.47 5.96
CA SER A 27 6.81 4.14 5.48
C SER A 27 6.77 4.53 3.99
N SER A 28 7.91 4.42 3.29
CA SER A 28 8.04 4.29 1.83
C SER A 28 7.10 3.27 1.17
N ILE A 29 6.68 2.20 1.87
CA ILE A 29 5.60 1.31 1.36
C ILE A 29 4.32 2.10 1.10
N GLY A 30 4.02 3.17 1.84
CA GLY A 30 2.84 3.99 1.56
C GLY A 30 2.87 4.61 0.16
N ARG A 31 4.03 5.13 -0.27
CA ARG A 31 4.22 5.71 -1.61
C ARG A 31 4.30 4.64 -2.70
N TYR A 32 5.01 3.54 -2.46
CA TYR A 32 5.05 2.42 -3.40
C TYR A 32 3.70 1.72 -3.52
N SER A 33 2.92 1.61 -2.44
CA SER A 33 1.56 1.06 -2.47
C SER A 33 0.61 1.96 -3.26
N PHE A 34 0.74 3.28 -3.13
CA PHE A 34 -0.03 4.21 -3.96
C PHE A 34 0.33 4.06 -5.44
N GLN A 35 1.63 4.02 -5.75
CA GLN A 35 2.11 3.87 -7.11
C GLN A 35 1.82 2.49 -7.72
N ALA A 36 1.87 1.43 -6.92
CA ALA A 36 1.48 0.07 -7.32
C ALA A 36 -0.02 0.00 -7.57
N ARG A 37 -0.85 0.59 -6.70
CA ARG A 37 -2.29 0.68 -6.92
C ARG A 37 -2.61 1.45 -8.21
N SER A 38 -1.96 2.59 -8.46
CA SER A 38 -2.23 3.38 -9.66
C SER A 38 -1.78 2.68 -10.95
N SER A 39 -0.66 1.95 -10.91
CA SER A 39 -0.18 1.20 -12.07
C SER A 39 -1.02 -0.05 -12.33
N ILE A 40 -1.48 -0.74 -11.28
CA ILE A 40 -2.47 -1.82 -11.41
C ILE A 40 -3.77 -1.29 -11.99
N ASP A 41 -4.27 -0.14 -11.52
CA ASP A 41 -5.50 0.48 -12.05
C ASP A 41 -5.35 0.81 -13.54
N GLN A 42 -4.24 1.42 -13.96
CA GLN A 42 -3.98 1.73 -15.38
C GLN A 42 -3.91 0.48 -16.26
N VAL A 43 -3.27 -0.58 -15.75
CA VAL A 43 -3.16 -1.86 -16.46
C VAL A 43 -4.52 -2.55 -16.57
N LEU A 44 -5.32 -2.56 -15.51
CA LEU A 44 -6.66 -3.15 -15.50
C LEU A 44 -7.64 -2.36 -16.37
N VAL A 45 -7.60 -1.03 -16.33
CA VAL A 45 -8.42 -0.15 -17.19
C VAL A 45 -8.05 -0.34 -18.67
N GLY A 46 -6.77 -0.52 -18.98
CA GLY A 46 -6.29 -0.78 -20.34
C GLY A 46 -6.71 -2.16 -20.88
N MET A 47 -6.77 -3.19 -20.02
CA MET A 47 -7.22 -4.53 -20.41
C MET A 47 -8.74 -4.69 -20.39
N PHE A 48 -9.46 -3.92 -19.55
CA PHE A 48 -10.91 -4.03 -19.36
C PHE A 48 -11.56 -2.64 -19.30
N PRO A 49 -11.73 -1.95 -20.45
CA PRO A 49 -12.22 -0.56 -20.49
C PRO A 49 -13.67 -0.37 -20.00
N SER A 50 -14.45 -1.45 -19.88
CA SER A 50 -15.81 -1.43 -19.33
C SER A 50 -15.86 -1.55 -17.80
N TRP A 51 -14.74 -1.88 -17.15
CA TRP A 51 -14.68 -2.02 -15.70
C TRP A 51 -14.67 -0.64 -15.04
N ARG A 52 -15.76 -0.32 -14.33
CA ARG A 52 -15.84 0.88 -13.49
C ARG A 52 -15.77 0.47 -12.03
N PRO A 53 -14.87 1.05 -11.22
CA PRO A 53 -14.83 0.78 -9.80
C PRO A 53 -16.19 1.15 -9.17
N ARG A 54 -16.78 0.21 -8.43
CA ARG A 54 -18.11 0.37 -7.82
C ARG A 54 -18.11 1.35 -6.64
N THR A 55 -16.94 1.67 -6.11
CA THR A 55 -16.71 2.53 -4.96
C THR A 55 -16.05 3.83 -5.40
N ASN A 56 -16.56 4.97 -4.93
CA ASN A 56 -15.98 6.29 -5.20
C ASN A 56 -14.65 6.46 -4.43
N PRO A 57 -13.48 6.46 -5.10
CA PRO A 57 -12.18 6.52 -4.42
C PRO A 57 -11.95 7.86 -3.72
N ASN A 58 -12.59 8.93 -4.20
CA ASN A 58 -12.44 10.28 -3.67
C ASN A 58 -13.41 10.59 -2.52
N ALA A 59 -14.27 9.64 -2.13
CA ALA A 59 -15.23 9.85 -1.05
C ALA A 59 -14.54 10.30 0.25
N ARG A 60 -13.41 9.67 0.59
CA ARG A 60 -12.60 10.03 1.78
C ARG A 60 -12.02 11.44 1.70
N THR A 61 -11.57 11.85 0.53
CA THR A 61 -11.06 13.21 0.31
C THR A 61 -12.17 14.23 0.39
N GLN A 62 -13.34 13.95 -0.20
CA GLN A 62 -14.52 14.82 -0.12
C GLN A 62 -15.07 14.93 1.30
N GLU A 63 -14.97 13.88 2.12
CA GLU A 63 -15.32 13.92 3.53
C GLU A 63 -14.33 14.75 4.34
N ALA A 64 -13.03 14.62 4.08
CA ALA A 64 -11.99 15.43 4.73
C ALA A 64 -12.12 16.92 4.39
N VAL A 65 -12.31 17.25 3.10
CA VAL A 65 -12.53 18.63 2.64
C VAL A 65 -13.79 19.23 3.27
N ARG A 66 -14.90 18.48 3.30
CA ARG A 66 -16.14 18.94 3.95
C ARG A 66 -16.00 19.16 5.45
N GLN A 67 -15.18 18.37 6.13
CA GLN A 67 -14.87 18.60 7.55
C GLN A 67 -14.06 19.89 7.73
N THR A 68 -13.04 20.11 6.90
CA THR A 68 -12.24 21.34 6.94
C THR A 68 -13.08 22.59 6.64
N GLU A 69 -13.90 22.56 5.59
CA GLU A 69 -14.79 23.68 5.21
C GLU A 69 -15.91 23.92 6.23
N GLY A 70 -16.46 22.84 6.81
CA GLY A 70 -17.51 22.92 7.83
C GLY A 70 -17.00 23.42 9.18
N ASP A 71 -15.76 23.10 9.54
CA ASP A 71 -15.10 23.60 10.75
C ASP A 71 -14.69 25.08 10.61
N GLU A 72 -14.24 25.51 9.42
CA GLU A 72 -13.96 26.93 9.12
C GLU A 72 -15.22 27.80 9.19
N GLN A 73 -16.39 27.30 8.76
CA GLN A 73 -17.65 28.05 8.83
C GLN A 73 -18.24 28.16 10.24
N LYS A 74 -17.85 27.30 11.18
CA LYS A 74 -18.34 27.34 12.57
C LYS A 74 -17.52 28.24 13.50
N SER A 75 -16.37 28.74 13.03
CA SER A 75 -15.44 29.57 13.81
C SER A 75 -15.54 31.07 13.51
N ASN A 76 -16.53 31.50 12.73
CA ASN A 76 -16.85 32.90 12.42
C ASN A 76 -18.33 33.17 12.75
#